data_AF-A0A929Z389-F1
#
_entry.id   AF-A0A929Z389-F1
#
_cell.length_a   1.000
_cell.length_b   1.000
_cell.length_c   1.000
_cell.angle_alpha   90.00
_cell.angle_beta   90.00
_cell.angle_gamma   90.00
#
_symmetry.space_group_name_H-M   'P 1'
#
loop_
_entity.id
_entity.type
_entity.pdbx_description
1 polymer ?
#
loop_
_entity_poly.entity_id
_entity_poly.type
_entity_poly.pdbx_seq_one_letter_code
_entity_poly.pdbx_strand_id
1 'polypeptide(L)'
;PTLHQVYEEQGQNYERIMIPLTDGVMAYNVSCNLKEADESRGRTIMRDFEKAIVLHIIDEAWKEHLREMDELRNSVQNASYENKDPLLVYKLESYELFRQMIEEMNRKTASVLMRVRLNIAPPAQEEAPVAQEVIEEPVEVRPSGTTQRIGADDLCLCGSGKKFKDCHGKGF
;
A
#
# COMPACT_ATOMS: atom_id res chain seq x y z
N PRO A 1 10.63 -16.04 24.04
CA PRO A 1 9.76 -15.67 25.18
C PRO A 1 8.34 -15.27 24.73
N THR A 2 8.22 -14.33 23.77
CA THR A 2 6.93 -13.82 23.29
C THR A 2 6.12 -14.84 22.47
N LEU A 3 6.75 -15.59 21.56
CA LEU A 3 6.05 -16.63 20.78
C LEU A 3 5.47 -17.75 21.66
N HIS A 4 6.20 -18.15 22.70
CA HIS A 4 5.76 -19.19 23.62
C HIS A 4 4.56 -18.73 24.47
N GLN A 5 4.60 -17.47 24.95
CA GLN A 5 3.48 -16.85 25.66
C GLN A 5 2.21 -16.78 24.79
N VAL A 6 2.35 -16.38 23.52
CA VAL A 6 1.21 -16.35 22.58
C VAL A 6 0.66 -17.75 22.31
N TYR A 7 1.50 -18.77 22.24
CA TYR A 7 1.05 -20.15 22.10
C TYR A 7 0.34 -20.68 23.34
N GLU A 8 0.83 -20.37 24.54
CA GLU A 8 0.18 -20.77 25.80
C GLU A 8 -1.16 -20.05 26.02
N GLU A 9 -1.24 -18.75 25.71
CA GLU A 9 -2.46 -17.95 25.90
C GLU A 9 -3.52 -18.17 24.82
N GLN A 10 -3.10 -18.42 23.57
CA GLN A 10 -4.00 -18.43 22.41
C GLN A 10 -3.92 -19.68 21.51
N GLY A 11 -3.12 -20.68 21.87
CA GLY A 11 -2.90 -21.89 21.06
C GLY A 11 -4.11 -22.81 20.86
N GLN A 12 -5.17 -22.64 21.65
CA GLN A 12 -6.44 -23.38 21.46
C GLN A 12 -7.40 -22.68 20.48
N ASN A 13 -7.23 -21.38 20.22
CA ASN A 13 -8.18 -20.58 19.43
C ASN A 13 -7.70 -20.29 18.01
N TYR A 14 -6.39 -20.26 17.76
CA TYR A 14 -5.82 -19.86 16.46
C TYR A 14 -4.72 -20.81 15.99
N GLU A 15 -4.89 -21.36 14.79
CA GLU A 15 -3.93 -22.28 14.17
C GLU A 15 -2.85 -21.54 13.35
N ARG A 16 -3.19 -20.36 12.79
CA ARG A 16 -2.30 -19.56 11.95
C ARG A 16 -2.26 -18.12 12.46
N ILE A 17 -1.06 -17.59 12.65
CA ILE A 17 -0.83 -16.21 13.05
C ILE A 17 -0.26 -15.41 11.88
N MET A 18 -0.62 -14.13 11.81
CA MET A 18 -0.08 -13.17 10.86
C MET A 18 0.99 -12.34 11.58
N ILE A 19 2.22 -12.40 11.08
CA ILE A 19 3.35 -11.66 11.63
C ILE A 19 3.68 -10.53 10.65
N PRO A 20 3.51 -9.25 11.04
CA PRO A 20 3.95 -8.13 10.25
C PRO A 20 5.47 -7.98 10.36
N LEU A 21 6.16 -8.17 9.25
CA LEU A 21 7.61 -7.99 9.10
C LEU A 21 7.86 -6.72 8.31
N THR A 22 8.82 -5.90 8.74
CA THR A 22 9.15 -4.66 8.03
C THR A 22 10.64 -4.58 7.74
N ASP A 23 11.01 -4.03 6.58
CA ASP A 23 12.39 -3.62 6.30
C ASP A 23 12.62 -2.11 6.54
N GLY A 24 11.59 -1.42 7.03
CA GLY A 24 11.55 0.03 7.23
C GLY A 24 10.75 0.79 6.16
N VAL A 25 10.55 0.21 4.98
CA VAL A 25 9.80 0.82 3.87
C VAL A 25 8.50 0.08 3.60
N MET A 26 8.57 -1.26 3.53
CA MET A 26 7.41 -2.10 3.24
C MET A 26 7.10 -3.03 4.41
N ALA A 27 5.79 -3.21 4.68
CA ALA A 27 5.28 -4.18 5.64
C ALA A 27 4.81 -5.44 4.90
N TYR A 28 5.35 -6.59 5.28
CA TYR A 28 5.04 -7.90 4.76
C TYR A 28 4.26 -8.68 5.81
N ASN A 29 3.07 -9.16 5.46
CA ASN A 29 2.28 -9.99 6.36
C ASN A 29 2.50 -11.46 6.01
N VAL A 30 3.22 -12.19 6.87
CA VAL A 30 3.44 -13.63 6.67
C VAL A 30 2.50 -14.40 7.57
N SER A 31 1.81 -15.37 6.97
CA SER A 31 0.99 -16.30 7.71
C SER A 31 1.82 -17.55 8.04
N CYS A 32 1.93 -17.89 9.32
CA CYS A 32 2.67 -19.07 9.79
C CYS A 32 1.84 -19.89 10.78
N ASN A 33 2.04 -21.20 10.79
CA ASN A 33 1.37 -22.08 11.75
C ASN A 33 1.99 -21.87 13.15
N LEU A 34 1.15 -21.61 14.15
CA LEU A 34 1.60 -21.26 15.50
C LEU A 34 2.32 -22.43 16.20
N LYS A 35 1.83 -23.66 16.00
CA LYS A 35 2.39 -24.86 16.62
C LYS A 35 3.78 -25.16 16.09
N GLU A 36 3.95 -25.18 14.78
CA GLU A 36 5.25 -25.40 14.14
C GLU A 36 6.23 -24.26 14.42
N ALA A 37 5.73 -23.03 14.58
CA ALA A 37 6.54 -21.88 14.95
C ALA A 37 7.11 -22.00 16.36
N ASP A 38 6.33 -22.45 17.35
CA ASP A 38 6.80 -22.65 18.72
C ASP A 38 7.80 -23.83 18.82
N GLU A 39 7.44 -24.99 18.24
CA GLU A 39 8.29 -26.19 18.24
C GLU A 39 9.65 -25.94 17.56
N SER A 40 9.66 -25.15 16.47
CA SER A 40 10.88 -24.80 15.73
C SER A 40 11.65 -23.59 16.29
N ARG A 41 11.17 -23.00 17.40
CA ARG A 41 11.69 -21.74 17.97
C ARG A 41 11.78 -20.60 16.93
N GLY A 42 10.81 -20.53 16.03
CA GLY A 42 10.69 -19.49 15.01
C GLY A 42 11.46 -19.73 13.71
N ARG A 43 12.12 -20.88 13.53
CA ARG A 43 12.80 -21.20 12.25
C ARG A 43 11.82 -21.36 11.09
N THR A 44 10.62 -21.88 11.36
CA THR A 44 9.57 -22.01 10.34
C THR A 44 9.08 -20.64 9.86
N ILE A 45 8.97 -19.65 10.77
CA ILE A 45 8.59 -18.28 10.43
C ILE A 45 9.57 -17.67 9.41
N MET A 46 10.88 -17.80 9.68
CA MET A 46 11.90 -17.27 8.77
C MET A 46 11.85 -17.94 7.40
N ARG A 47 11.65 -19.26 7.34
CA ARG A 47 11.56 -19.98 6.05
C ARG A 47 10.35 -19.55 5.23
N ASP A 48 9.19 -19.43 5.88
CA ASP A 48 7.95 -19.03 5.19
C ASP A 48 8.02 -17.58 4.74
N PHE A 49 8.68 -16.74 5.53
CA PHE A 49 8.98 -15.37 5.15
C PHE A 49 9.96 -15.25 3.98
N GLU A 50 11.08 -15.98 4.01
CA GLU A 50 12.05 -16.04 2.92
C GLU A 50 11.36 -16.41 1.61
N LYS A 51 10.52 -17.46 1.63
CA LYS A 51 9.74 -17.87 0.46
C LYS A 51 8.78 -16.77 0.00
N ALA A 52 8.01 -16.19 0.92
CA ALA A 52 7.02 -15.17 0.60
C ALA A 52 7.66 -13.92 -0.04
N ILE A 53 8.77 -13.44 0.52
CA ILE A 53 9.49 -12.29 -0.06
C ILE A 53 10.06 -12.64 -1.42
N VAL A 54 10.75 -13.77 -1.54
CA VAL A 54 11.41 -14.13 -2.80
C VAL A 54 10.37 -14.24 -3.91
N LEU A 55 9.23 -14.88 -3.65
CA LEU A 55 8.11 -14.95 -4.60
C LEU A 55 7.59 -13.55 -4.97
N HIS A 56 7.35 -12.70 -3.97
CA HIS A 56 6.89 -11.33 -4.22
C HIS A 56 7.88 -10.52 -5.07
N ILE A 57 9.19 -10.63 -4.80
CA ILE A 57 10.21 -9.92 -5.57
C ILE A 57 10.30 -10.46 -7.00
N ILE A 58 10.21 -11.78 -7.19
CA ILE A 58 10.20 -12.41 -8.51
C ILE A 58 9.00 -11.91 -9.32
N ASP A 59 7.80 -11.92 -8.74
CA ASP A 59 6.59 -11.51 -9.44
C ASP A 59 6.66 -10.04 -9.89
N GLU A 60 7.14 -9.15 -9.01
CA GLU A 60 7.28 -7.73 -9.35
C GLU A 60 8.37 -7.49 -10.40
N ALA A 61 9.53 -8.14 -10.28
CA ALA A 61 10.61 -8.03 -11.26
C ALA A 61 10.19 -8.57 -12.63
N TRP A 62 9.44 -9.68 -12.65
CA TRP A 62 8.96 -10.28 -13.89
C TRP A 62 7.89 -9.43 -14.59
N LYS A 63 6.95 -8.85 -13.84
CA LYS A 63 5.95 -7.92 -14.40
C LYS A 63 6.60 -6.72 -15.06
N GLU A 64 7.59 -6.12 -14.40
CA GLU A 64 8.30 -4.97 -14.98
C GLU A 64 9.10 -5.39 -16.21
N HIS A 65 9.80 -6.53 -16.16
CA HIS A 65 10.52 -7.06 -17.33
C HIS A 65 9.61 -7.31 -18.54
N LEU A 66 8.41 -7.86 -18.35
CA LEU A 66 7.45 -8.03 -19.44
C LEU A 66 7.04 -6.69 -20.07
N ARG A 67 6.87 -5.65 -19.25
CA ARG A 67 6.59 -4.30 -19.73
C ARG A 67 7.75 -3.73 -20.53
N GLU A 68 8.98 -3.83 -20.02
CA GLU A 68 10.20 -3.41 -20.73
C GLU A 68 10.35 -4.15 -22.07
N MET A 69 10.04 -5.44 -22.10
CA MET A 69 10.09 -6.26 -23.31
C MET A 69 9.06 -5.83 -24.35
N ASP A 70 7.86 -5.43 -23.94
CA ASP A 70 6.84 -4.88 -24.83
C ASP A 70 7.26 -3.50 -25.37
N GLU A 71 7.86 -2.65 -24.54
CA GLU A 71 8.42 -1.36 -24.95
C GLU A 71 9.58 -1.54 -25.96
N LEU A 72 10.48 -2.48 -25.68
CA LEU A 72 11.58 -2.86 -26.57
C LEU A 72 11.04 -3.35 -27.92
N ARG A 73 10.01 -4.19 -27.92
CA ARG A 73 9.39 -4.68 -29.16
C ARG A 73 8.88 -3.53 -30.04
N ASN A 74 8.23 -2.53 -29.45
CA ASN A 74 7.76 -1.34 -30.17
C ASN A 74 8.92 -0.48 -30.67
N SER A 75 9.99 -0.34 -29.88
CA SER A 75 11.20 0.40 -30.26
C SER A 75 11.93 -0.24 -31.45
N VAL A 76 12.11 -1.56 -31.44
CA VAL A 76 12.78 -2.29 -32.52
C VAL A 76 12.02 -2.18 -33.85
N GLN A 77 10.67 -2.16 -33.81
CA GLN A 77 9.86 -1.91 -35.00
C GLN A 77 10.15 -0.54 -35.61
N ASN A 78 10.37 0.48 -34.78
CA ASN A 78 10.79 1.81 -35.21
C ASN A 78 12.28 1.86 -35.61
N ALA A 79 13.15 1.03 -35.04
CA ALA A 79 14.58 1.00 -35.37
C ALA A 79 14.90 0.33 -36.72
N SER A 80 13.94 -0.38 -37.32
CA SER A 80 14.08 -1.00 -38.65
C SER A 80 14.43 0.00 -39.76
N TYR A 81 14.26 1.32 -39.54
CA TYR A 81 14.67 2.36 -40.48
C TYR A 81 16.20 2.55 -40.58
N GLU A 82 17.00 1.99 -39.66
CA GLU A 82 18.47 2.15 -39.61
C GLU A 82 19.27 1.05 -40.35
N ASN A 83 18.65 0.16 -41.12
CA ASN A 83 19.30 -0.99 -41.79
C ASN A 83 19.97 -2.02 -40.84
N LYS A 84 19.67 -2.00 -39.53
CA LYS A 84 20.03 -3.08 -38.61
C LYS A 84 18.95 -4.18 -38.67
N ASP A 85 19.35 -5.43 -38.49
CA ASP A 85 18.39 -6.54 -38.40
C ASP A 85 17.59 -6.41 -37.09
N PRO A 86 16.28 -6.15 -37.15
CA PRO A 86 15.46 -5.96 -35.96
C PRO A 86 15.44 -7.20 -35.06
N LEU A 87 15.53 -8.41 -35.63
CA LEU A 87 15.52 -9.65 -34.85
C LEU A 87 16.80 -9.80 -34.01
N LEU A 88 17.94 -9.34 -34.54
CA LEU A 88 19.20 -9.40 -33.83
C LEU A 88 19.23 -8.39 -32.68
N VAL A 89 18.79 -7.15 -32.94
CA VAL A 89 18.72 -6.09 -31.92
C VAL A 89 17.82 -6.53 -30.77
N TYR A 90 16.60 -6.99 -31.08
CA TYR A 90 15.67 -7.49 -30.06
C TYR A 90 16.29 -8.61 -29.22
N LYS A 91 17.00 -9.57 -29.83
CA LYS A 91 17.61 -10.68 -29.10
C LYS A 91 18.74 -10.23 -28.16
N LEU A 92 19.57 -9.30 -28.59
CA LEU A 92 20.68 -8.81 -27.79
C LEU A 92 20.20 -7.91 -26.64
N GLU A 93 19.30 -6.97 -26.93
CA GLU A 93 18.76 -6.05 -25.92
C GLU A 93 17.87 -6.79 -24.90
N SER A 94 17.03 -7.72 -25.34
CA SER A 94 16.20 -8.51 -24.42
C SER A 94 17.02 -9.35 -23.45
N TYR A 95 18.13 -9.92 -23.92
CA TYR A 95 19.05 -10.66 -23.05
C TYR A 95 19.70 -9.76 -22.00
N GLU A 96 20.10 -8.54 -22.38
CA GLU A 96 20.70 -7.60 -21.45
C GLU A 96 19.69 -7.12 -20.40
N LEU A 97 18.44 -6.83 -20.80
CA LEU A 97 17.35 -6.53 -19.85
C LEU A 97 17.12 -7.68 -18.86
N PHE A 98 17.05 -8.92 -19.36
CA PHE A 98 16.90 -10.09 -18.50
C PHE A 98 18.08 -10.25 -17.52
N ARG A 99 19.32 -10.05 -17.99
CA ARG A 99 20.52 -10.10 -17.16
C ARG A 99 20.46 -9.06 -16.04
N GLN A 100 20.07 -7.83 -16.37
CA GLN A 100 19.92 -6.74 -15.40
C GLN A 100 18.82 -7.04 -14.38
N MET A 101 17.65 -7.51 -14.82
CA MET A 101 16.56 -7.92 -13.95
C MET A 101 17.01 -8.95 -12.90
N ILE A 102 17.73 -10.00 -13.30
CA ILE A 102 18.24 -11.02 -12.37
C ILE A 102 19.23 -10.43 -11.36
N GLU A 103 20.11 -9.52 -11.80
CA GLU A 103 21.12 -8.89 -10.94
C GLU A 103 20.47 -7.99 -9.88
N GLU A 104 19.46 -7.21 -10.28
CA GLU A 104 18.68 -6.36 -9.40
C GLU A 104 17.81 -7.15 -8.43
N MET A 105 17.13 -8.19 -8.93
CA MET A 105 16.34 -9.12 -8.12
C MET A 105 17.17 -9.73 -6.99
N ASN A 106 18.38 -10.19 -7.30
CA ASN A 106 19.30 -10.77 -6.31
C ASN A 106 19.77 -9.73 -5.29
N ARG A 107 20.14 -8.52 -5.72
CA ARG A 107 20.52 -7.41 -4.83
C ARG A 107 19.38 -7.04 -3.89
N LYS A 108 18.16 -6.90 -4.42
CA LYS A 108 16.97 -6.53 -3.64
C LYS A 108 16.62 -7.62 -2.62
N THR A 109 16.63 -8.88 -3.04
CA THR A 109 16.39 -10.03 -2.15
C THR A 109 17.38 -10.05 -0.99
N ALA A 110 18.68 -9.94 -1.27
CA ALA A 110 19.71 -9.93 -0.22
C ALA A 110 19.55 -8.73 0.72
N SER A 111 19.25 -7.54 0.19
CA SER A 111 19.03 -6.34 0.99
C SER A 111 17.82 -6.47 1.92
N VAL A 112 16.70 -7.01 1.43
CA VAL A 112 15.49 -7.17 2.24
C VAL A 112 15.76 -8.18 3.36
N LEU A 113 16.28 -9.38 3.03
CA LEU A 113 16.56 -10.40 4.04
C LEU A 113 17.49 -9.92 5.16
N MET A 114 18.47 -9.06 4.86
CA MET A 114 19.39 -8.50 5.87
C MET A 114 18.79 -7.37 6.72
N ARG A 115 17.83 -6.60 6.19
CA ARG A 115 17.24 -5.44 6.87
C ARG A 115 16.02 -5.76 7.71
N VAL A 116 15.46 -6.96 7.57
CA VAL A 116 14.20 -7.30 8.20
C VAL A 116 14.27 -7.15 9.72
N ARG A 117 13.26 -6.45 10.23
CA ARG A 117 12.96 -6.28 11.64
C ARG A 117 11.54 -6.77 11.89
N LEU A 118 11.39 -7.46 13.02
CA LEU A 118 10.08 -7.74 13.58
C LEU A 118 9.56 -6.41 14.14
N ASN A 119 8.49 -5.89 13.54
CA ASN A 119 7.79 -4.75 14.12
C ASN A 119 6.91 -5.30 15.24
N ILE A 120 7.52 -5.53 16.40
CA ILE A 120 6.76 -5.75 17.62
C ILE A 120 6.19 -4.39 17.96
N ALA A 121 4.99 -4.10 17.46
CA ALA A 121 4.24 -2.95 17.93
C ALA A 121 4.21 -3.07 19.47
N PRO A 122 4.74 -2.10 20.23
CA PRO A 122 4.45 -2.06 21.65
C PRO A 122 2.92 -2.11 21.80
N PRO A 123 2.38 -2.84 22.80
CA PRO A 123 0.95 -2.90 22.99
C PRO A 123 0.43 -1.47 22.98
N ALA A 124 -0.56 -1.22 22.10
CA ALA A 124 -1.09 0.10 21.83
C ALA A 124 -1.15 0.91 23.11
N GLN A 125 -0.21 1.86 23.27
CA GLN A 125 -0.51 3.01 24.08
C GLN A 125 -1.66 3.65 23.34
N GLU A 126 -2.83 3.63 23.96
CA GLU A 126 -4.03 4.32 23.51
C GLU A 126 -3.60 5.63 22.88
N GLU A 127 -3.72 5.71 21.55
CA GLU A 127 -3.55 6.95 20.83
C GLU A 127 -4.66 7.86 21.37
N ALA A 128 -4.29 8.71 22.34
CA ALA A 128 -5.06 9.89 22.65
C ALA A 128 -5.30 10.60 21.32
N PRO A 129 -6.55 10.94 20.97
CA PRO A 129 -6.83 11.54 19.68
C PRO A 129 -5.97 12.80 19.55
N VAL A 130 -5.06 12.78 18.57
CA VAL A 130 -4.24 13.92 18.20
C VAL A 130 -5.21 15.03 17.83
N ALA A 131 -5.34 16.03 18.70
CA ALA A 131 -5.95 17.29 18.35
C ALA A 131 -5.18 17.83 17.15
N GLN A 132 -5.83 17.87 15.99
CA GLN A 132 -5.31 18.60 14.84
C GLN A 132 -5.23 20.07 15.24
N GLU A 133 -4.02 20.53 15.59
CA GLU A 133 -3.72 21.95 15.53
C GLU A 133 -3.77 22.36 14.06
N VAL A 134 -4.91 22.95 13.68
CA VAL A 134 -5.09 23.65 12.42
C VAL A 134 -4.14 24.84 12.45
N ILE A 135 -3.07 24.76 11.65
CA ILE A 135 -2.20 25.90 11.38
C ILE A 135 -3.03 26.87 10.53
N GLU A 136 -3.52 27.95 11.15
CA GLU A 136 -4.17 29.06 10.44
C GLU A 136 -3.13 29.83 9.62
N GLU A 137 -2.99 29.52 8.34
CA GLU A 137 -2.47 30.47 7.37
C GLU A 137 -3.59 31.48 7.03
N PRO A 138 -3.33 32.80 7.04
CA PRO A 138 -4.35 33.80 6.79
C PRO A 138 -4.70 33.82 5.29
N VAL A 139 -5.84 33.24 4.94
CA VAL A 139 -6.42 33.36 3.59
C VAL A 139 -7.06 34.75 3.47
N GLU A 140 -6.50 35.61 2.61
CA GLU A 140 -7.14 36.87 2.18
C GLU A 140 -8.45 36.56 1.43
N VAL A 141 -9.58 36.90 2.07
CA VAL A 141 -10.92 36.72 1.49
C VAL A 141 -11.25 37.89 0.56
N ARG A 142 -11.41 37.62 -0.74
CA ARG A 142 -12.13 38.52 -1.66
C ARG A 142 -13.64 38.27 -1.54
N PRO A 143 -14.49 39.31 -1.46
CA PRO A 143 -15.92 39.10 -1.33
C PRO A 143 -16.54 38.86 -2.72
N SER A 144 -17.12 37.68 -2.94
CA SER A 144 -18.15 37.48 -3.95
C SER A 144 -19.46 37.19 -3.24
N GLY A 145 -20.26 38.24 -3.08
CA GLY A 145 -21.61 38.14 -2.55
C GLY A 145 -22.57 37.59 -3.59
N THR A 146 -23.38 36.61 -3.20
CA THR A 146 -24.73 36.44 -3.73
C THR A 146 -25.60 35.82 -2.65
N THR A 147 -26.27 36.67 -1.85
CA THR A 147 -27.34 36.24 -0.96
C THR A 147 -28.54 35.82 -1.80
N GLN A 148 -28.76 34.52 -1.99
CA GLN A 148 -30.00 34.02 -2.57
C GLN A 148 -31.12 34.20 -1.53
N ARG A 149 -32.07 35.09 -1.80
CA ARG A 149 -33.23 35.33 -0.95
C ARG A 149 -34.22 34.17 -1.13
N ILE A 150 -34.57 33.49 -0.04
CA ILE A 150 -35.55 32.39 -0.02
C ILE A 150 -36.96 32.97 -0.23
N GLY A 151 -37.76 32.37 -1.11
CA GLY A 151 -39.12 32.79 -1.41
C GLY A 151 -40.14 32.34 -0.34
N ALA A 152 -41.27 33.04 -0.24
CA ALA A 152 -42.30 32.78 0.77
C ALA A 152 -42.91 31.35 0.68
N ASP A 153 -42.94 30.78 -0.52
CA ASP A 153 -43.48 29.44 -0.79
C ASP A 153 -42.43 28.31 -0.75
N ASP A 154 -41.15 28.63 -0.57
CA ASP A 154 -40.06 27.63 -0.48
C ASP A 154 -40.07 26.92 0.88
N LEU A 155 -39.54 25.70 0.92
CA LEU A 155 -39.35 24.93 2.15
C LEU A 155 -38.44 25.67 3.12
N CYS A 156 -38.85 25.77 4.38
CA CYS A 156 -38.09 26.48 5.40
C CYS A 156 -36.83 25.68 5.78
N LEU A 157 -35.68 26.36 5.78
CA LEU A 157 -34.37 25.80 6.13
C LEU A 157 -34.24 25.35 7.60
N CYS A 158 -35.25 25.61 8.44
CA CYS A 158 -35.28 25.11 9.82
C CYS A 158 -35.64 23.62 9.93
N GLY A 159 -35.85 22.92 8.80
CA GLY A 159 -36.12 21.48 8.78
C GLY A 159 -37.53 21.10 9.22
N SER A 160 -38.43 22.08 9.40
CA SER A 160 -39.82 21.84 9.85
C SER A 160 -40.75 21.23 8.79
N GLY A 161 -40.27 21.04 7.56
CA GLY A 161 -41.06 20.51 6.43
C GLY A 161 -42.19 21.43 5.93
N LYS A 162 -42.30 22.65 6.48
CA LYS A 162 -43.33 23.64 6.13
C LYS A 162 -42.75 24.74 5.22
N LYS A 163 -43.62 25.40 4.45
CA LYS A 163 -43.25 26.57 3.65
C LYS A 163 -42.79 27.73 4.53
N PHE A 164 -41.89 28.57 4.04
CA PHE A 164 -41.27 29.67 4.78
C PHE A 164 -42.33 30.60 5.40
N LYS A 165 -43.37 30.99 4.63
CA LYS A 165 -44.49 31.81 5.11
C LYS A 165 -45.29 31.22 6.26
N ASP A 166 -45.34 29.89 6.39
CA ASP A 166 -46.12 29.19 7.42
C ASP A 166 -45.29 28.86 8.67
N CYS A 167 -43.98 29.17 8.62
CA CYS A 167 -43.01 28.96 9.69
C CYS A 167 -42.40 30.31 10.13
N HIS A 168 -41.15 30.61 9.75
CA HIS A 168 -40.44 31.83 10.17
C HIS A 168 -40.93 33.11 9.46
N GLY A 169 -41.72 32.99 8.40
CA GLY A 169 -42.39 34.10 7.72
C GLY A 169 -43.78 34.44 8.26
N LYS A 170 -44.25 33.77 9.33
CA LYS A 170 -45.52 34.13 9.99
C LYS A 170 -45.34 35.44 10.78
N GLY A 171 -45.70 36.56 10.15
CA GLY A 171 -45.73 37.87 10.81
C GLY A 171 -44.95 38.98 10.10
N PHE A 172 -44.40 38.71 8.92
CA PHE A 172 -43.95 39.74 7.96
C PHE A 172 -44.90 39.81 6.77
#